data_AF-A0A0G0I925-F1
#
_entry.id   AF-A0A0G0I925-F1
#
_cell.length_a   1.000
_cell.length_b   1.000
_cell.length_c   1.000
_cell.angle_alpha   90.00
_cell.angle_beta   90.00
_cell.angle_gamma   90.00
#
_symmetry.space_group_name_H-M   'P 1'
#
loop_
_entity.id
_entity.type
_entity.pdbx_description
1 polymer ?
#
loop_
_entity_poly.entity_id
_entity_poly.type
_entity_poly.pdbx_seq_one_letter_code
_entity_poly.pdbx_strand_id
1 'polypeptide(L)'
;MKKYLILPTIFFVTLNLIAVQQVFSQSSEATQSSEIKEEEKGFDQAYQEYILKLQDYQKAHEEYLLRRSQYLRFQSLKSRQDAQEATLKMLQARDDVVIAYLSMLLARLSEAISVSEVRKESLTLRVDQEIGWFTDHRDTLPSAGTLDDLVKDSDLAEKRWEGVEPLVYEVMITLPYGKISDFTQRSDSALTAVKNKLEIIRDEDREGYKFSNEKFEVLDRWTFETNARIVRSKEKQVEVDNMIVLIVKQRKAILKHYNDMIGVLGESQLFLKEANTFLREVIREIKTAEE
;
A
#
# COMPACT_ATOMS: atom_id res chain seq x y z
N MET A 1 -15.83 16.33 39.86
CA MET A 1 -15.50 16.80 38.49
C MET A 1 -15.21 15.58 37.63
N LYS A 2 -16.17 15.21 36.77
CA LYS A 2 -16.10 14.05 35.88
C LYS A 2 -15.17 14.39 34.70
N LYS A 3 -14.06 13.68 34.56
CA LYS A 3 -13.29 13.63 33.32
C LYS A 3 -13.74 12.40 32.55
N TYR A 4 -14.51 12.62 31.50
CA TYR A 4 -14.82 11.61 30.50
C TYR A 4 -13.52 11.33 29.72
N LEU A 5 -12.99 10.12 29.86
CA LEU A 5 -11.93 9.62 29.00
C LEU A 5 -12.58 9.23 27.68
N ILE A 6 -12.50 10.11 26.68
CA ILE A 6 -12.93 9.83 25.31
C ILE A 6 -11.81 8.99 24.69
N LEU A 7 -12.02 7.68 24.58
CA LEU A 7 -11.19 6.85 23.70
C LEU A 7 -11.44 7.29 22.25
N PRO A 8 -10.38 7.51 21.44
CA PRO A 8 -10.55 7.84 20.04
C PRO A 8 -11.09 6.62 19.29
N THR A 9 -12.34 6.71 18.85
CA THR A 9 -12.93 5.89 17.81
C THR A 9 -12.06 6.01 16.55
N ILE A 10 -11.24 5.00 16.27
CA ILE A 10 -10.47 4.94 15.03
C ILE A 10 -11.43 4.61 13.89
N PHE A 11 -11.41 5.50 12.91
CA PHE A 11 -12.25 5.59 11.73
C PHE A 11 -11.75 4.58 10.68
N PHE A 12 -12.39 3.43 10.54
CA PHE A 12 -12.09 2.50 9.44
C PHE A 12 -12.70 3.03 8.14
N VAL A 13 -11.84 3.49 7.23
CA VAL A 13 -12.24 3.80 5.84
C VAL A 13 -12.45 2.47 5.12
N THR A 14 -13.71 2.15 4.84
CA THR A 14 -14.09 1.02 3.99
C THR A 14 -13.79 1.35 2.52
N LEU A 15 -12.67 0.84 2.01
CA LEU A 15 -12.39 0.87 0.58
C LEU A 15 -13.15 -0.28 -0.08
N ASN A 16 -14.33 0.02 -0.65
CA ASN A 16 -15.05 -0.91 -1.51
C ASN A 16 -14.30 -1.06 -2.84
N LEU A 17 -13.74 -2.24 -3.09
CA LEU A 17 -13.29 -2.66 -4.42
C LEU A 17 -14.01 -3.98 -4.78
N ILE A 18 -14.77 -3.89 -5.87
CA ILE A 18 -15.60 -4.95 -6.44
C ILE A 18 -14.69 -6.12 -6.86
N ALA A 19 -14.96 -7.30 -6.30
CA ALA A 19 -14.33 -8.55 -6.69
C ALA A 19 -14.76 -8.95 -8.11
N VAL A 20 -13.80 -9.17 -9.00
CA VAL A 20 -14.02 -9.92 -10.25
C VAL A 20 -13.43 -11.30 -10.04
N GLN A 21 -14.29 -12.28 -9.72
CA GLN A 21 -13.91 -13.69 -9.71
C GLN A 21 -13.75 -14.15 -11.17
N GLN A 22 -12.55 -14.63 -11.53
CA GLN A 22 -12.40 -15.56 -12.63
C GLN A 22 -11.82 -16.87 -12.12
N VAL A 23 -12.68 -17.89 -12.14
CA VAL A 23 -12.35 -19.30 -11.90
C VAL A 23 -11.70 -19.84 -13.16
N PHE A 24 -10.44 -20.29 -13.06
CA PHE A 24 -9.93 -21.35 -13.92
C PHE A 24 -9.18 -22.37 -13.08
N SER A 25 -9.84 -23.52 -12.92
CA SER A 25 -9.27 -24.74 -12.40
C SER A 25 -8.65 -25.50 -13.58
N GLN A 26 -7.37 -25.86 -13.47
CA GLN A 26 -6.83 -27.10 -14.06
C GLN A 26 -5.47 -27.43 -13.45
N SER A 27 -5.42 -28.62 -12.85
CA SER A 27 -4.26 -29.28 -12.26
C SER A 27 -3.35 -29.92 -13.31
N SER A 28 -2.04 -29.84 -13.13
CA SER A 28 -1.10 -30.84 -13.62
C SER A 28 -0.03 -31.12 -12.56
N GLU A 29 0.19 -32.41 -12.29
CA GLU A 29 1.08 -32.93 -11.25
C GLU A 29 2.56 -32.90 -11.66
N ALA A 30 3.36 -32.31 -10.78
CA ALA A 30 4.64 -32.77 -10.20
C ALA A 30 5.84 -33.17 -11.10
N THR A 31 6.94 -32.43 -10.90
CA THR A 31 8.26 -33.04 -10.63
C THR A 31 8.93 -32.26 -9.50
N GLN A 32 9.24 -32.97 -8.41
CA GLN A 32 9.82 -32.44 -7.18
C GLN A 32 11.29 -32.02 -7.38
N SER A 33 11.60 -30.80 -6.96
CA SER A 33 12.90 -30.48 -6.36
C SER A 33 12.62 -29.69 -5.09
N SER A 34 13.15 -30.18 -3.98
CA SER A 34 12.90 -29.72 -2.62
C SER A 34 13.69 -28.46 -2.30
N GLU A 35 13.05 -27.31 -2.47
CA GLU A 35 13.20 -26.16 -1.57
C GLU A 35 11.78 -25.89 -1.05
N ILE A 36 11.55 -26.06 0.25
CA ILE A 36 10.33 -25.50 0.87
C ILE A 36 10.58 -23.99 0.90
N LYS A 37 10.35 -23.33 -0.22
CA LYS A 37 9.90 -21.94 -0.20
C LYS A 37 8.49 -22.03 0.36
N GLU A 38 8.24 -21.41 1.51
CA GLU A 38 6.88 -21.09 1.92
C GLU A 38 6.17 -20.57 0.67
N GLU A 39 5.12 -21.28 0.28
CA GLU A 39 4.27 -20.85 -0.82
C GLU A 39 3.79 -19.46 -0.42
N GLU A 40 4.29 -18.43 -1.10
CA GLU A 40 3.98 -17.04 -0.79
C GLU A 40 2.45 -16.93 -0.78
N LYS A 41 1.85 -16.78 0.41
CA LYS A 41 0.41 -16.59 0.53
C LYS A 41 0.06 -15.37 -0.31
N GLY A 42 -0.63 -15.58 -1.43
CA GLY A 42 -1.06 -14.48 -2.29
C GLY A 42 -1.88 -13.46 -1.51
N PHE A 43 -1.90 -12.21 -1.97
CA PHE A 43 -2.58 -11.11 -1.27
C PHE A 43 -4.02 -11.45 -0.87
N ASP A 44 -4.76 -12.12 -1.75
CA ASP A 44 -6.16 -12.50 -1.48
C ASP A 44 -6.30 -13.41 -0.25
N GLN A 45 -5.39 -14.38 -0.09
CA GLN A 45 -5.40 -15.27 1.07
C GLN A 45 -5.08 -14.51 2.36
N ALA A 46 -4.03 -13.67 2.31
CA ALA A 46 -3.63 -12.86 3.47
C ALA A 46 -4.72 -11.84 3.87
N TYR A 47 -5.45 -11.30 2.88
CA TYR A 47 -6.59 -10.42 3.12
C TYR A 47 -7.74 -11.16 3.82
N GLN A 48 -8.09 -12.37 3.36
CA GLN A 48 -9.13 -13.17 4.04
C GLN A 48 -8.73 -13.51 5.48
N GLU A 49 -7.46 -13.87 5.71
CA GLU A 49 -6.95 -14.12 7.05
C GLU A 49 -7.08 -12.89 7.95
N TYR A 50 -6.70 -11.71 7.47
CA TYR A 50 -6.90 -10.45 8.19
C TYR A 50 -8.38 -10.22 8.56
N ILE A 51 -9.30 -10.41 7.62
CA ILE A 51 -10.74 -10.24 7.88
C ILE A 51 -11.24 -11.23 8.93
N LEU A 52 -10.81 -12.48 8.89
CA LEU A 52 -11.16 -13.49 9.90
C LEU A 52 -10.65 -13.08 11.28
N LYS A 53 -9.38 -12.67 11.38
CA LYS A 53 -8.80 -12.20 12.65
C LYS A 53 -9.54 -10.97 13.19
N LEU A 54 -9.94 -10.05 12.32
CA LEU A 54 -10.72 -8.87 12.72
C LEU A 54 -12.08 -9.26 13.32
N GLN A 55 -12.76 -10.25 12.73
CA GLN A 55 -14.02 -10.77 13.27
C GLN A 55 -13.82 -11.45 14.64
N ASP A 56 -12.73 -12.20 14.81
CA ASP A 56 -12.42 -12.85 16.09
C ASP A 56 -12.11 -11.82 17.18
N TYR A 57 -11.37 -10.76 16.85
CA TYR A 57 -11.17 -9.62 17.74
C TYR A 57 -12.49 -8.94 18.13
N GLN A 58 -13.39 -8.69 17.18
CA GLN A 58 -14.68 -8.06 17.48
C GLN A 58 -15.47 -8.87 18.50
N LYS A 59 -15.54 -10.20 18.34
CA LYS A 59 -16.19 -11.11 19.30
C LYS A 59 -15.50 -11.06 20.66
N ALA A 60 -14.17 -11.12 20.70
CA ALA A 60 -13.41 -11.06 21.95
C ALA A 60 -13.57 -9.72 22.67
N HIS A 61 -13.66 -8.62 21.93
CA HIS A 61 -13.87 -7.27 22.45
C HIS A 61 -15.27 -7.10 23.04
N GLU A 62 -16.32 -7.63 22.40
CA GLU A 62 -17.67 -7.64 22.96
C GLU A 62 -17.75 -8.39 24.29
N GLU A 63 -17.14 -9.58 24.36
CA GLU A 63 -17.06 -10.36 25.60
C GLU A 63 -16.27 -9.61 26.68
N TYR A 64 -15.15 -8.98 26.34
CA TYR A 64 -14.40 -8.11 27.25
C TYR A 64 -15.26 -6.98 27.83
N LEU A 65 -16.02 -6.27 26.98
CA LEU A 65 -16.89 -5.19 27.45
C LEU A 65 -17.95 -5.70 28.43
N LEU A 66 -18.54 -6.85 28.12
CA LEU A 66 -19.51 -7.51 29.00
C LEU A 66 -18.87 -7.86 30.35
N ARG A 67 -17.76 -8.59 30.37
CA ARG A 67 -17.10 -9.03 31.61
C ARG A 67 -16.55 -7.88 32.42
N ARG A 68 -16.00 -6.86 31.78
CA ARG A 68 -15.58 -5.63 32.45
C ARG A 68 -16.75 -4.95 33.15
N SER A 69 -17.90 -4.83 32.49
CA SER A 69 -19.09 -4.21 33.09
C SER A 69 -19.59 -4.98 34.32
N GLN A 70 -19.55 -6.32 34.25
CA GLN A 70 -19.92 -7.20 35.36
C GLN A 70 -18.95 -7.06 36.54
N TYR A 71 -17.63 -7.02 36.27
CA TYR A 71 -16.62 -6.80 37.30
C TYR A 71 -16.80 -5.46 38.01
N LEU A 72 -17.01 -4.38 37.24
CA LEU A 72 -17.23 -3.04 37.81
C LEU A 72 -18.50 -2.98 38.68
N ARG A 73 -19.50 -3.82 38.40
CA ARG A 73 -20.75 -3.88 39.17
C ARG A 73 -20.65 -4.75 40.42
N PHE A 74 -20.10 -5.95 40.29
CA PHE A 74 -20.17 -6.98 41.34
C PHE A 74 -18.92 -7.06 42.20
N GLN A 75 -17.74 -6.74 41.65
CA GLN A 75 -16.44 -6.74 42.34
C GLN A 75 -16.12 -8.05 43.09
N SER A 76 -16.74 -9.16 42.71
CA SER A 76 -16.50 -10.48 43.29
C SER A 76 -15.23 -11.11 42.70
N LEU A 77 -14.61 -12.05 43.42
CA LEU A 77 -13.45 -12.79 42.94
C LEU A 77 -13.71 -13.45 41.58
N LYS A 78 -14.90 -14.05 41.39
CA LYS A 78 -15.29 -14.66 40.12
C LYS A 78 -15.40 -13.63 39.00
N SER A 79 -16.07 -12.49 39.24
CA SER A 79 -16.19 -11.44 38.23
C SER A 79 -14.83 -10.83 37.85
N ARG A 80 -13.88 -10.77 38.79
CA ARG A 80 -12.50 -10.35 38.53
C ARG A 80 -11.77 -11.34 37.63
N GLN A 81 -11.87 -12.64 37.92
CA GLN A 81 -11.28 -13.71 37.10
C GLN A 81 -11.86 -13.69 35.69
N ASP A 82 -13.18 -13.61 35.55
CA ASP A 82 -13.84 -13.57 34.25
C ASP A 82 -13.43 -12.33 33.43
N ALA A 83 -13.27 -11.18 34.08
CA ALA A 83 -12.75 -9.97 33.42
C ALA A 83 -11.28 -10.11 33.01
N GLN A 84 -10.44 -10.77 33.82
CA GLN A 84 -9.04 -11.03 33.47
C GLN A 84 -8.92 -11.95 32.26
N GLU A 85 -9.65 -13.07 32.25
CA GLU A 85 -9.66 -14.01 31.12
C GLU A 85 -10.15 -13.36 29.83
N ALA A 86 -11.23 -12.56 29.90
CA ALA A 86 -11.75 -11.86 28.73
C ALA A 86 -10.82 -10.75 28.22
N THR A 87 -10.14 -10.03 29.13
CA THR A 87 -9.14 -9.03 28.77
C THR A 87 -7.94 -9.68 28.06
N LEU A 88 -7.42 -10.78 28.61
CA LEU A 88 -6.33 -11.53 28.00
C LEU A 88 -6.69 -11.96 26.56
N LYS A 89 -7.84 -12.59 26.37
CA LYS A 89 -8.30 -13.03 25.03
C LYS A 89 -8.45 -11.88 24.05
N MET A 90 -8.99 -10.75 24.51
CA MET A 90 -9.16 -9.56 23.67
C MET A 90 -7.82 -8.99 23.23
N LEU A 91 -6.84 -8.89 24.14
CA LEU A 91 -5.49 -8.40 23.82
C LEU A 91 -4.75 -9.34 22.86
N GLN A 92 -4.85 -10.65 23.06
CA GLN A 92 -4.28 -11.62 22.12
C GLN A 92 -4.91 -11.51 20.72
N ALA A 93 -6.24 -11.38 20.65
CA ALA A 93 -6.94 -11.21 19.39
C ALA A 93 -6.58 -9.89 18.70
N ARG A 94 -6.36 -8.80 19.46
CA ARG A 94 -5.88 -7.52 18.94
C ARG A 94 -4.52 -7.66 18.26
N ASP A 95 -3.58 -8.33 18.92
CA ASP A 95 -2.23 -8.50 18.38
C ASP A 95 -2.25 -9.41 17.13
N ASP A 96 -3.08 -10.46 17.15
CA ASP A 96 -3.35 -11.31 15.97
C ASP A 96 -3.88 -10.51 14.76
N VAL A 97 -4.76 -9.52 14.99
CA VAL A 97 -5.24 -8.63 13.92
C VAL A 97 -4.11 -7.79 13.36
N VAL A 98 -3.25 -7.23 14.22
CA VAL A 98 -2.12 -6.42 13.79
C VAL A 98 -1.14 -7.27 12.98
N ILE A 99 -0.81 -8.47 13.44
CA ILE A 99 0.05 -9.42 12.71
C ILE A 99 -0.53 -9.70 11.33
N ALA A 100 -1.81 -10.11 11.25
CA ALA A 100 -2.44 -10.44 9.98
C ALA A 100 -2.53 -9.23 9.03
N TYR A 101 -2.77 -8.03 9.58
CA TYR A 101 -2.78 -6.79 8.80
C TYR A 101 -1.41 -6.48 8.19
N LEU A 102 -0.34 -6.60 8.97
CA LEU A 102 1.03 -6.38 8.51
C LEU A 102 1.44 -7.44 7.47
N SER A 103 1.14 -8.71 7.70
CA SER A 103 1.39 -9.79 6.74
C SER A 103 0.63 -9.57 5.42
N MET A 104 -0.62 -9.10 5.49
CA MET A 104 -1.39 -8.73 4.29
C MET A 104 -0.73 -7.58 3.52
N LEU A 105 -0.20 -6.57 4.21
CA LEU A 105 0.56 -5.49 3.55
C LEU A 105 1.83 -6.00 2.86
N LEU A 106 2.52 -6.98 3.46
CA LEU A 106 3.70 -7.61 2.84
C LEU A 106 3.34 -8.41 1.60
N ALA A 107 2.29 -9.23 1.66
CA ALA A 107 1.78 -9.94 0.50
C ALA A 107 1.39 -8.96 -0.63
N ARG A 108 0.86 -7.79 -0.27
CA ARG A 108 0.56 -6.75 -1.26
C ARG A 108 1.80 -6.08 -1.84
N LEU A 109 2.84 -5.92 -1.03
CA LEU A 109 4.09 -5.31 -1.43
C LEU A 109 4.92 -6.22 -2.35
N SER A 110 4.91 -7.54 -2.12
CA SER A 110 5.62 -8.49 -2.99
C SER A 110 5.07 -8.47 -4.41
N GLU A 111 3.74 -8.38 -4.55
CA GLU A 111 3.03 -8.21 -5.82
C GLU A 111 3.19 -6.80 -6.45
N ALA A 112 3.86 -5.86 -5.80
CA ALA A 112 3.96 -4.49 -6.29
C ALA A 112 4.85 -4.39 -7.54
N ILE A 113 4.33 -3.72 -8.57
CA ILE A 113 5.04 -3.47 -9.83
C ILE A 113 5.90 -2.21 -9.75
N SER A 114 7.03 -2.22 -10.46
CA SER A 114 7.92 -1.05 -10.64
C SER A 114 8.33 -0.33 -9.36
N VAL A 115 8.35 -1.07 -8.25
CA VAL A 115 9.01 -0.73 -6.99
C VAL A 115 10.36 -1.41 -6.99
N SER A 116 11.43 -0.68 -6.70
CA SER A 116 12.78 -1.26 -6.63
C SER A 116 12.87 -2.35 -5.57
N GLU A 117 13.55 -3.46 -5.87
CA GLU A 117 13.74 -4.57 -4.92
C GLU A 117 14.37 -4.12 -3.60
N VAL A 118 15.35 -3.21 -3.64
CA VAL A 118 15.94 -2.60 -2.43
C VAL A 118 14.89 -1.97 -1.50
N ARG A 119 13.88 -1.31 -2.07
CA ARG A 119 12.79 -0.69 -1.30
C ARG A 119 11.84 -1.75 -0.75
N LYS A 120 11.53 -2.79 -1.53
CA LYS A 120 10.71 -3.93 -1.06
C LYS A 120 11.39 -4.63 0.10
N GLU A 121 12.64 -5.06 -0.06
CA GLU A 121 13.44 -5.73 0.98
C GLU A 121 13.54 -4.87 2.25
N SER A 122 13.82 -3.57 2.11
CA SER A 122 13.92 -2.67 3.26
C SER A 122 12.60 -2.53 4.02
N LEU A 123 11.47 -2.46 3.33
CA LEU A 123 10.15 -2.38 3.95
C LEU A 123 9.75 -3.71 4.57
N THR A 124 9.98 -4.82 3.86
CA THR A 124 9.73 -6.18 4.35
C THR A 124 10.44 -6.43 5.66
N LEU A 125 11.75 -6.16 5.73
CA LEU A 125 12.54 -6.33 6.95
C LEU A 125 11.97 -5.53 8.13
N ARG A 126 11.58 -4.27 7.90
CA ARG A 126 11.04 -3.39 8.96
C ARG A 126 9.67 -3.87 9.44
N VAL A 127 8.82 -4.36 8.54
CA VAL A 127 7.49 -4.87 8.90
C VAL A 127 7.59 -6.22 9.60
N ASP A 128 8.48 -7.11 9.16
CA ASP A 128 8.73 -8.40 9.81
C ASP A 128 9.22 -8.24 11.25
N GLN A 129 10.04 -7.21 11.52
CA GLN A 129 10.43 -6.86 12.89
C GLN A 129 9.23 -6.49 13.76
N GLU A 130 8.24 -5.78 13.22
CA GLU A 130 7.02 -5.43 13.96
C GLU A 130 6.11 -6.66 14.12
N ILE A 131 5.97 -7.52 13.10
CA ILE A 131 5.27 -8.80 13.19
C ILE A 131 5.87 -9.67 14.30
N GLY A 132 7.20 -9.80 14.33
CA GLY A 132 7.92 -10.52 15.38
C GLY A 132 7.62 -9.95 16.77
N TRP A 133 7.67 -8.62 16.92
CA TRP A 133 7.35 -7.96 18.18
C TRP A 133 5.92 -8.25 18.66
N PHE A 134 4.91 -8.14 17.78
CA PHE A 134 3.52 -8.43 18.16
C PHE A 134 3.29 -9.92 18.44
N THR A 135 4.02 -10.80 17.77
CA THR A 135 3.99 -12.24 18.04
C THR A 135 4.52 -12.53 19.44
N ASP A 136 5.70 -12.01 19.78
CA ASP A 136 6.29 -12.14 21.10
C ASP A 136 5.41 -11.52 22.18
N HIS A 137 4.88 -10.31 21.93
CA HIS A 137 3.96 -9.65 22.86
C HIS A 137 2.73 -10.52 23.14
N ARG A 138 2.03 -11.00 22.10
CA ARG A 138 0.87 -11.89 22.23
C ARG A 138 1.17 -13.15 23.06
N ASP A 139 2.33 -13.76 22.81
CA ASP A 139 2.73 -15.02 23.43
C ASP A 139 3.16 -14.84 24.90
N THR A 140 3.56 -13.62 25.29
CA THR A 140 3.90 -13.28 26.68
C THR A 140 2.71 -12.84 27.53
N LEU A 141 1.61 -12.37 26.92
CA LEU A 141 0.39 -11.94 27.64
C LEU A 141 -0.14 -12.95 28.68
N PRO A 142 -0.14 -14.28 28.45
CA PRO A 142 -0.61 -15.25 29.46
C PRO A 142 0.18 -15.25 30.76
N SER A 143 1.39 -14.68 30.77
CA SER A 143 2.21 -14.55 31.98
C SER A 143 1.74 -13.43 32.93
N ALA A 144 0.80 -12.58 32.49
CA ALA A 144 0.24 -11.51 33.28
C ALA A 144 -0.53 -12.04 34.50
N GLY A 145 -0.01 -11.79 35.69
CA GLY A 145 -0.59 -12.26 36.95
C GLY A 145 -1.84 -11.50 37.38
N THR A 146 -2.02 -10.27 36.90
CA THR A 146 -3.11 -9.38 37.31
C THR A 146 -3.74 -8.61 36.15
N LEU A 147 -4.93 -8.04 36.40
CA LEU A 147 -5.57 -7.10 35.47
C LEU A 147 -4.70 -5.85 35.21
N ASP A 148 -3.98 -5.36 36.22
CA ASP A 148 -3.10 -4.19 36.07
C ASP A 148 -1.91 -4.49 35.16
N ASP A 149 -1.43 -5.74 35.15
CA ASP A 149 -0.36 -6.15 34.24
C ASP A 149 -0.87 -6.16 32.80
N LEU A 150 -2.06 -6.72 32.55
CA LEU A 150 -2.70 -6.68 31.23
C LEU A 150 -2.96 -5.25 30.72
N VAL A 151 -3.26 -4.29 31.61
CA VAL A 151 -3.39 -2.88 31.25
C VAL A 151 -2.04 -2.31 30.79
N LYS A 152 -0.95 -2.59 31.53
CA LYS A 152 0.40 -2.14 31.13
C LYS A 152 0.84 -2.75 29.79
N ASP A 153 0.52 -4.02 29.56
CA ASP A 153 0.79 -4.69 28.28
C ASP A 153 -0.01 -4.05 27.15
N SER A 154 -1.28 -3.69 27.42
CA SER A 154 -2.08 -2.93 26.45
C SER A 154 -1.45 -1.58 26.11
N ASP A 155 -1.01 -0.82 27.12
CA ASP A 155 -0.37 0.49 26.95
C ASP A 155 0.97 0.37 26.19
N LEU A 156 1.71 -0.71 26.41
CA LEU A 156 2.96 -0.99 25.70
C LEU A 156 2.72 -1.17 24.20
N ALA A 157 1.70 -1.95 23.83
CA ALA A 157 1.33 -2.14 22.43
C ALA A 157 0.78 -0.86 21.79
N GLU A 158 0.00 -0.05 22.51
CA GLU A 158 -0.45 1.26 22.04
C GLU A 158 0.74 2.16 21.71
N LYS A 159 1.71 2.25 22.63
CA LYS A 159 2.94 3.01 22.40
C LYS A 159 3.78 2.46 21.24
N ARG A 160 3.82 1.13 21.07
CA ARG A 160 4.51 0.51 19.93
C ARG A 160 3.85 0.93 18.61
N TRP A 161 2.52 0.96 18.56
CA TRP A 161 1.75 1.31 17.37
C TRP A 161 2.09 2.70 16.82
N GLU A 162 2.44 3.68 17.69
CA GLU A 162 2.92 5.00 17.25
C GLU A 162 4.14 4.94 16.31
N GLY A 163 4.96 3.88 16.40
CA GLY A 163 6.07 3.60 15.49
C GLY A 163 5.68 2.80 14.25
N VAL A 164 4.65 1.96 14.36
CA VAL A 164 4.16 1.08 13.29
C VAL A 164 3.29 1.82 12.29
N GLU A 165 2.45 2.74 12.76
CA GLU A 165 1.55 3.51 11.90
C GLU A 165 2.29 4.23 10.76
N PRO A 166 3.39 4.99 10.97
CA PRO A 166 4.17 5.57 9.87
C PRO A 166 4.65 4.55 8.83
N LEU A 167 5.10 3.37 9.29
CA LEU A 167 5.59 2.30 8.43
C LEU A 167 4.46 1.72 7.56
N VAL A 168 3.28 1.53 8.14
CA VAL A 168 2.08 1.10 7.41
C VAL A 168 1.78 2.05 6.25
N TYR A 169 1.74 3.36 6.52
CA TYR A 169 1.46 4.35 5.48
C TYR A 169 2.58 4.45 4.43
N GLU A 170 3.84 4.21 4.81
CA GLU A 170 4.96 4.12 3.88
C GLU A 170 4.81 2.93 2.91
N VAL A 171 4.39 1.76 3.40
CA VAL A 171 4.05 0.61 2.53
C VAL A 171 2.89 0.96 1.62
N MET A 172 1.82 1.54 2.17
CA MET A 172 0.62 1.89 1.41
C MET A 172 0.89 2.88 0.27
N ILE A 173 1.73 3.91 0.48
CA ILE A 173 2.07 4.89 -0.57
C ILE A 173 3.02 4.31 -1.63
N THR A 174 3.85 3.32 -1.26
CA THR A 174 4.78 2.66 -2.18
C THR A 174 4.03 1.93 -3.31
N LEU A 175 2.82 1.42 -3.05
CA LEU A 175 2.00 0.71 -4.04
C LEU A 175 1.53 1.59 -5.22
N PRO A 176 0.83 2.73 -5.01
CA PRO A 176 0.48 3.63 -6.11
C PRO A 176 1.73 4.30 -6.71
N TYR A 177 2.77 4.57 -5.93
CA TYR A 177 4.04 5.07 -6.45
C TYR A 177 4.61 4.14 -7.54
N GLY A 178 4.69 2.83 -7.26
CA GLY A 178 5.15 1.84 -8.24
C GLY A 178 4.31 1.85 -9.53
N LYS A 179 2.98 1.94 -9.42
CA LYS A 179 2.10 2.03 -10.60
C LYS A 179 2.34 3.28 -11.44
N ILE A 180 2.61 4.43 -10.80
CA ILE A 180 2.92 5.67 -11.49
C ILE A 180 4.31 5.62 -12.14
N SER A 181 5.27 4.96 -11.49
CA SER A 181 6.59 4.69 -12.05
C SER A 181 6.50 3.82 -13.31
N ASP A 182 5.74 2.71 -13.26
CA ASP A 182 5.43 1.88 -14.45
C ASP A 182 4.82 2.72 -15.58
N PHE A 183 3.79 3.50 -15.26
CA PHE A 183 3.13 4.32 -16.26
C PHE A 183 4.10 5.35 -16.88
N THR A 184 4.95 5.96 -16.06
CA THR A 184 6.00 6.88 -16.52
C THR A 184 6.97 6.18 -17.47
N GLN A 185 7.49 5.00 -17.10
CA GLN A 185 8.43 4.24 -17.92
C GLN A 185 7.83 3.84 -19.26
N ARG A 186 6.55 3.44 -19.28
CA ARG A 186 5.83 3.06 -20.50
C ARG A 186 5.60 4.26 -21.42
N SER A 187 5.22 5.42 -20.87
CA SER A 187 5.09 6.66 -21.65
C SER A 187 6.43 7.14 -22.20
N ASP A 188 7.52 7.03 -21.42
CA ASP A 188 8.88 7.38 -21.83
C ASP A 188 9.39 6.47 -22.96
N SER A 189 9.15 5.16 -22.84
CA SER A 189 9.46 4.17 -23.88
C SER A 189 8.66 4.43 -25.16
N ALA A 190 7.37 4.77 -25.05
CA ALA A 190 6.53 5.09 -26.20
C ALA A 190 7.01 6.36 -26.91
N LEU A 191 7.35 7.41 -26.15
CA LEU A 191 7.93 8.63 -26.70
C LEU A 191 9.26 8.36 -27.42
N THR A 192 10.13 7.55 -26.83
CA THR A 192 11.40 7.16 -27.45
C THR A 192 11.17 6.40 -28.76
N ALA A 193 10.24 5.45 -28.79
CA ALA A 193 9.89 4.74 -30.02
C ALA A 193 9.34 5.67 -31.11
N VAL A 194 8.52 6.65 -30.73
CA VAL A 194 8.00 7.67 -31.65
C VAL A 194 9.12 8.54 -32.20
N LYS A 195 10.01 9.06 -31.36
CA LYS A 195 11.18 9.84 -31.79
C LYS A 195 12.04 9.09 -32.79
N ASN A 196 12.38 7.83 -32.48
CA ASN A 196 13.17 6.99 -33.39
C ASN A 196 12.46 6.78 -34.74
N LYS A 197 11.12 6.69 -34.76
CA LYS A 197 10.37 6.57 -36.02
C LYS A 197 10.32 7.88 -36.80
N LEU A 198 10.22 9.02 -36.12
CA LEU A 198 10.29 10.33 -36.77
C LEU A 198 11.66 10.56 -37.41
N GLU A 199 12.75 10.15 -36.75
CA GLU A 199 14.10 10.18 -37.33
C GLU A 199 14.20 9.32 -38.59
N ILE A 200 13.71 8.08 -38.56
CA ILE A 200 13.68 7.20 -39.74
C ILE A 200 12.90 7.84 -40.91
N ILE A 201 11.75 8.47 -40.63
CA ILE A 201 10.95 9.15 -41.68
C ILE A 201 11.68 10.40 -42.21
N ARG A 202 12.44 11.10 -41.37
CA ARG A 202 13.19 12.29 -41.75
C ARG A 202 14.36 11.98 -42.68
N ASP A 203 15.00 10.84 -42.47
CA ASP A 203 16.14 10.34 -43.24
C ASP A 203 15.71 9.51 -44.47
N GLU A 204 14.40 9.38 -44.72
CA GLU A 204 13.89 8.66 -45.88
C GLU A 204 14.00 9.52 -47.15
N ASP A 205 14.58 8.95 -48.21
CA ASP A 205 14.80 9.63 -49.49
C ASP A 205 13.79 9.23 -50.58
N ARG A 206 12.93 8.24 -50.31
CA ARG A 206 11.87 7.84 -51.24
C ARG A 206 10.79 8.91 -51.32
N GLU A 207 10.53 9.37 -52.55
CA GLU A 207 9.47 10.33 -52.85
C GLU A 207 8.10 9.84 -52.33
N GLY A 208 7.38 10.70 -51.61
CA GLY A 208 6.10 10.36 -50.97
C GLY A 208 6.19 9.64 -49.62
N TYR A 209 7.39 9.33 -49.12
CA TYR A 209 7.58 8.71 -47.79
C TYR A 209 8.19 9.65 -46.75
N LYS A 210 8.66 10.82 -47.16
CA LYS A 210 9.15 11.90 -46.30
C LYS A 210 8.06 12.95 -46.10
N PHE A 211 7.91 13.43 -44.88
CA PHE A 211 7.00 14.54 -44.57
C PHE A 211 7.59 15.89 -44.92
N SER A 212 6.71 16.87 -45.16
CA SER A 212 7.04 18.29 -45.23
C SER A 212 7.71 18.79 -43.95
N ASN A 213 8.47 19.88 -44.07
CA ASN A 213 9.11 20.51 -42.91
C ASN A 213 8.05 21.03 -41.92
N GLU A 214 6.96 21.60 -42.43
CA GLU A 214 5.83 22.10 -41.66
C GLU A 214 5.20 21.00 -40.80
N LYS A 215 5.03 19.79 -41.36
CA LYS A 215 4.53 18.66 -40.59
C LYS A 215 5.52 18.20 -39.53
N PHE A 216 6.82 18.20 -39.82
CA PHE A 216 7.84 17.92 -38.80
C PHE A 216 7.82 18.94 -37.66
N GLU A 217 7.59 20.23 -37.92
CA GLU A 217 7.46 21.23 -36.85
C GLU A 217 6.29 20.93 -35.90
N VAL A 218 5.13 20.50 -36.43
CA VAL A 218 3.98 20.09 -35.63
C VAL A 218 4.30 18.86 -34.77
N LEU A 219 4.93 17.84 -35.38
CA LEU A 219 5.31 16.60 -34.70
C LEU A 219 6.36 16.84 -33.62
N ASP A 220 7.36 17.69 -33.89
CA ASP A 220 8.42 18.06 -32.95
C ASP A 220 7.85 18.83 -31.76
N ARG A 221 6.91 19.76 -32.00
CA ARG A 221 6.19 20.46 -30.94
C ARG A 221 5.45 19.51 -30.01
N TRP A 222 4.68 18.56 -30.55
CA TRP A 222 3.92 17.61 -29.72
C TRP A 222 4.82 16.60 -29.00
N THR A 223 5.92 16.20 -29.63
CA THR A 223 6.98 15.40 -29.00
C THR A 223 7.63 16.14 -27.84
N PHE A 224 7.90 17.45 -27.99
CA PHE A 224 8.42 18.31 -26.94
C PHE A 224 7.43 18.45 -25.77
N GLU A 225 6.16 18.74 -26.05
CA GLU A 225 5.10 18.84 -25.03
C GLU A 225 4.93 17.52 -24.27
N THR A 226 4.93 16.38 -24.97
CA THR A 226 4.89 15.05 -24.34
C THR A 226 6.04 14.89 -23.35
N ASN A 227 7.27 15.20 -23.78
CA ASN A 227 8.45 15.08 -22.94
C ASN A 227 8.34 15.96 -21.69
N ALA A 228 7.88 17.20 -21.84
CA ALA A 228 7.69 18.13 -20.73
C ALA A 228 6.71 17.57 -19.68
N ARG A 229 5.62 16.93 -20.10
CA ARG A 229 4.66 16.29 -19.19
C ARG A 229 5.23 15.07 -18.47
N ILE A 230 6.01 14.25 -19.17
CA ILE A 230 6.71 13.12 -18.54
C ILE A 230 7.72 13.61 -17.49
N VAL A 231 8.46 14.69 -17.79
CA VAL A 231 9.39 15.30 -16.82
C VAL A 231 8.66 15.82 -15.58
N ARG A 232 7.56 16.55 -15.75
CA ARG A 232 6.73 17.00 -14.60
C ARG A 232 6.20 15.86 -13.76
N SER A 233 5.81 14.74 -14.40
CA SER A 233 5.43 13.52 -13.68
C SER A 233 6.59 12.97 -12.83
N LYS A 234 7.82 12.96 -13.34
CA LYS A 234 9.01 12.52 -12.61
C LYS A 234 9.34 13.46 -11.44
N GLU A 235 9.22 14.77 -11.64
CA GLU A 235 9.40 15.76 -10.57
C GLU A 235 8.43 15.52 -9.39
N LYS A 236 7.18 15.21 -9.70
CA LYS A 236 6.15 14.88 -8.69
C LYS A 236 6.44 13.58 -7.94
N GLN A 237 7.04 12.58 -8.60
CA GLN A 237 7.51 11.37 -7.92
C GLN A 237 8.67 11.67 -6.94
N VAL A 238 9.61 12.52 -7.33
CA VAL A 238 10.70 12.98 -6.44
C VAL A 238 10.16 13.77 -5.24
N GLU A 239 9.13 14.60 -5.46
CA GLU A 239 8.42 15.30 -4.37
C GLU A 239 7.86 14.29 -3.34
N VAL A 240 7.20 13.23 -3.81
CA VAL A 240 6.68 12.15 -2.95
C VAL A 240 7.78 11.42 -2.19
N ASP A 241 8.91 11.10 -2.83
CA ASP A 241 10.04 10.46 -2.14
C ASP A 241 10.58 11.32 -0.99
N ASN A 242 10.64 12.65 -1.18
CA ASN A 242 11.02 13.57 -0.11
C ASN A 242 9.98 13.59 1.02
N MET A 243 8.69 13.52 0.69
CA MET A 243 7.60 13.46 1.68
C MET A 243 7.64 12.16 2.50
N ILE A 244 7.94 11.02 1.87
CA ILE A 244 8.08 9.72 2.56
C ILE A 244 9.12 9.81 3.67
N VAL A 245 10.29 10.41 3.39
CA VAL A 245 11.35 10.61 4.38
C VAL A 245 10.89 11.46 5.57
N LEU A 246 10.01 12.43 5.35
CA LEU A 246 9.49 13.31 6.41
C LEU A 246 8.51 12.59 7.34
N ILE A 247 7.62 11.74 6.80
CA ILE A 247 6.60 11.05 7.59
C ILE A 247 7.25 10.09 8.59
N VAL A 248 8.27 9.35 8.15
CA VAL A 248 9.04 8.42 8.99
C VAL A 248 9.73 9.15 10.15
N LYS A 249 10.18 10.41 9.93
CA LYS A 249 10.87 11.22 10.93
C LYS A 249 9.91 11.94 11.89
N GLN A 250 8.83 12.52 11.39
CA GLN A 250 7.98 13.43 12.17
C GLN A 250 6.89 12.71 12.97
N ARG A 251 6.40 11.55 12.49
CA ARG A 251 5.40 10.69 13.15
C ARG A 251 4.17 11.46 13.67
N LYS A 252 3.74 12.49 12.93
CA LYS A 252 2.59 13.35 13.28
C LYS A 252 1.75 13.55 12.03
N ALA A 253 0.43 13.69 12.22
CA ALA A 253 -0.53 13.92 11.15
C ALA A 253 -0.34 12.97 9.94
N ILE A 254 -0.02 11.70 10.22
CA ILE A 254 0.45 10.73 9.22
C ILE A 254 -0.59 10.55 8.11
N LEU A 255 -1.86 10.41 8.48
CA LEU A 255 -2.97 10.31 7.51
C LEU A 255 -3.05 11.54 6.59
N LYS A 256 -2.84 12.75 7.12
CA LYS A 256 -2.84 13.97 6.30
C LYS A 256 -1.70 13.91 5.29
N HIS A 257 -0.48 13.61 5.74
CA HIS A 257 0.66 13.51 4.84
C HIS A 257 0.51 12.40 3.79
N TYR A 258 -0.08 11.26 4.16
CA TYR A 258 -0.45 10.22 3.22
C TYR A 258 -1.40 10.75 2.13
N ASN A 259 -2.47 11.43 2.52
CA ASN A 259 -3.42 12.01 1.56
C ASN A 259 -2.77 13.08 0.67
N ASP A 260 -1.88 13.90 1.22
CA ASP A 260 -1.13 14.90 0.44
C ASP A 260 -0.26 14.19 -0.62
N MET A 261 0.46 13.12 -0.28
CA MET A 261 1.25 12.34 -1.24
C MET A 261 0.38 11.69 -2.33
N ILE A 262 -0.80 11.16 -1.96
CA ILE A 262 -1.75 10.64 -2.94
C ILE A 262 -2.22 11.73 -3.91
N GLY A 263 -2.44 12.95 -3.40
CA GLY A 263 -2.74 14.12 -4.24
C GLY A 263 -1.63 14.41 -5.25
N VAL A 264 -0.37 14.44 -4.80
CA VAL A 264 0.80 14.67 -5.65
C VAL A 264 0.97 13.56 -6.71
N LEU A 265 0.74 12.30 -6.35
CA LEU A 265 0.71 11.20 -7.32
C LEU A 265 -0.46 11.33 -8.31
N GLY A 266 -1.59 11.88 -7.89
CA GLY A 266 -2.71 12.24 -8.76
C GLY A 266 -2.33 13.29 -9.81
N GLU A 267 -1.57 14.32 -9.42
CA GLU A 267 -1.01 15.31 -10.35
C GLU A 267 -0.04 14.67 -11.35
N SER A 268 0.86 13.81 -10.87
CA SER A 268 1.76 13.02 -11.73
C SER A 268 0.98 12.21 -12.77
N GLN A 269 -0.08 11.52 -12.34
CA GLN A 269 -0.95 10.76 -13.24
C GLN A 269 -1.62 11.66 -14.30
N LEU A 270 -2.05 12.87 -13.92
CA LEU A 270 -2.67 13.81 -14.85
C LEU A 270 -1.67 14.23 -15.94
N PHE A 271 -0.44 14.56 -15.57
CA PHE A 271 0.60 14.87 -16.56
C PHE A 271 0.86 13.71 -17.51
N LEU A 272 0.90 12.46 -17.02
CA LEU A 272 1.07 11.29 -17.89
C LEU A 272 -0.13 11.07 -18.84
N LYS A 273 -1.35 11.37 -18.39
CA LYS A 273 -2.54 11.33 -19.27
C LYS A 273 -2.45 12.38 -20.37
N GLU A 274 -2.04 13.60 -20.04
CA GLU A 274 -1.79 14.67 -21.02
C GLU A 274 -0.69 14.28 -22.02
N ALA A 275 0.42 13.71 -21.54
CA ALA A 275 1.50 13.20 -22.38
C ALA A 275 0.99 12.17 -23.38
N ASN A 276 0.16 11.22 -22.93
CA ASN A 276 -0.43 10.20 -23.80
C ASN A 276 -1.40 10.78 -24.82
N THR A 277 -2.14 11.85 -24.49
CA THR A 277 -2.97 12.57 -25.47
C THR A 277 -2.08 13.13 -26.58
N PHE A 278 -1.00 13.83 -26.24
CA PHE A 278 -0.07 14.35 -27.24
C PHE A 278 0.61 13.25 -28.07
N LEU A 279 0.97 12.11 -27.47
CA LEU A 279 1.51 10.96 -28.22
C LEU A 279 0.52 10.38 -29.21
N ARG A 280 -0.76 10.27 -28.84
CA ARG A 280 -1.81 9.79 -29.76
C ARG A 280 -1.98 10.73 -30.93
N GLU A 281 -1.95 12.01 -30.64
CA GLU A 281 -1.99 13.08 -31.62
C GLU A 281 -0.79 12.96 -32.57
N VAL A 282 0.46 12.79 -32.08
CA VAL A 282 1.64 12.52 -32.94
C VAL A 282 1.45 11.29 -33.82
N ILE A 283 0.98 10.19 -33.26
CA ILE A 283 0.73 8.94 -34.02
C ILE A 283 -0.34 9.15 -35.09
N ARG A 284 -1.37 9.96 -34.81
CA ARG A 284 -2.41 10.28 -35.78
C ARG A 284 -1.81 11.06 -36.95
N GLU A 285 -1.05 12.11 -36.69
CA GLU A 285 -0.44 12.92 -37.74
C GLU A 285 0.54 12.12 -38.60
N ILE A 286 1.31 11.20 -38.01
CA ILE A 286 2.17 10.27 -38.76
C ILE A 286 1.35 9.40 -39.72
N LYS A 287 0.15 8.97 -39.32
CA LYS A 287 -0.70 8.05 -40.12
C LYS A 287 -1.54 8.74 -41.18
N THR A 288 -1.80 10.04 -41.04
CA THR A 288 -2.57 10.82 -42.01
C THR A 288 -1.65 11.23 -43.17
N ALA A 289 -2.10 11.01 -44.41
CA ALA A 289 -1.37 11.48 -45.59
C ALA A 289 -1.31 13.01 -45.62
N GLU A 290 -0.21 13.57 -46.14
CA GLU A 290 -0.15 14.99 -46.48
C GLU A 290 -1.01 15.22 -47.74
N GLU A 291 -1.78 16.31 -47.76
CA GLU A 291 -2.51 16.77 -48.95
C GLU A 291 -1.58 17.47 -49.95
#